data_AF-A0A2N0HFS0-F1
#
_entry.id   AF-A0A2N0HFS0-F1
#
_cell.length_a   1.000
_cell.length_b   1.000
_cell.length_c   1.000
_cell.angle_alpha   90.00
_cell.angle_beta   90.00
_cell.angle_gamma   90.00
#
_symmetry.space_group_name_H-M   'P 1'
#
loop_
_entity.id
_entity.type
_entity.pdbx_description
1 polymer ?
#
loop_
_entity_poly.entity_id
_entity_poly.type
_entity_poly.pdbx_seq_one_letter_code
_entity_poly.pdbx_strand_id
1 'polypeptide(L)' 'MDFSFFKNAKPIFFYFISIAAFVLANVSREINSSVYYALLIVGLVFFFLGLMRRINQRQK' A
#
# COMPACT_ATOMS: atom_id res chain seq x y z
N MET A 1 10.54 12.10 -16.55
CA MET A 1 10.02 12.49 -15.22
C MET A 1 10.94 11.89 -14.18
N ASP A 2 11.51 12.72 -13.33
CA ASP A 2 12.52 12.31 -12.35
C ASP A 2 11.83 11.58 -11.19
N PHE A 3 12.01 10.27 -11.07
CA PHE A 3 11.35 9.42 -10.05
C PHE A 3 11.96 9.57 -8.64
N SER A 4 12.65 10.68 -8.38
CA SER A 4 13.23 11.02 -7.08
C SER A 4 12.19 11.09 -5.95
N PHE A 5 10.90 11.26 -6.27
CA PHE A 5 9.80 11.20 -5.30
C PHE A 5 9.71 9.85 -4.58
N PHE A 6 9.98 8.74 -5.29
CA PHE A 6 9.97 7.39 -4.71
C PHE A 6 11.21 7.09 -3.86
N LYS A 7 12.27 7.90 -3.96
CA LYS A 7 13.54 7.70 -3.25
C LYS A 7 13.54 8.35 -1.86
N ASN A 8 12.78 9.44 -1.68
CA ASN A 8 12.60 10.15 -0.40
C ASN A 8 11.22 9.93 0.24
N ALA A 9 10.31 9.22 -0.42
CA ALA A 9 8.99 8.90 0.15
C ALA A 9 9.17 8.09 1.44
N LYS A 10 8.76 8.69 2.57
CA LYS A 10 8.77 8.04 3.88
C LYS A 10 7.96 6.74 3.79
N PRO A 11 8.39 5.65 4.46
CA PRO A 11 7.64 4.39 4.50
C PRO A 11 6.17 4.58 4.89
N ILE A 12 5.88 5.63 5.66
CA ILE A 12 4.54 6.06 6.06
C ILE A 12 3.57 6.24 4.88
N PHE A 13 4.03 6.71 3.71
CA PHE A 13 3.16 6.88 2.54
C PHE A 13 2.66 5.54 2.00
N PHE A 14 3.52 4.52 1.99
CA PHE A 14 3.13 3.16 1.56
C PHE A 14 2.09 2.55 2.49
N TYR A 15 2.21 2.78 3.79
CA TYR A 15 1.18 2.37 4.76
C TYR A 15 -0.12 3.13 4.57
N PHE A 16 -0.07 4.44 4.36
CA PHE A 16 -1.27 5.25 4.19
C PHE A 16 -2.07 4.83 2.95
N ILE A 17 -1.37 4.59 1.84
CA ILE A 17 -1.96 4.08 0.60
C ILE A 17 -2.55 2.67 0.81
N SER A 18 -1.84 1.80 1.52
CA SER A 18 -2.32 0.46 1.84
C SER A 18 -3.58 0.47 2.70
N ILE A 19 -3.64 1.31 3.73
CA ILE A 19 -4.82 1.48 4.58
C ILE A 19 -5.99 2.04 3.76
N ALA A 20 -5.76 3.07 2.95
CA ALA A 20 -6.79 3.63 2.08
C ALA A 20 -7.33 2.59 1.09
N ALA A 21 -6.46 1.76 0.50
CA ALA A 21 -6.86 0.66 -0.38
C ALA A 21 -7.69 -0.39 0.36
N PHE A 22 -7.34 -0.77 1.58
CA PHE A 22 -8.13 -1.69 2.38
C PHE A 22 -9.50 -1.12 2.78
N VAL A 23 -9.57 0.16 3.13
CA VAL A 23 -10.84 0.83 3.43
C VAL A 23 -11.73 0.85 2.19
N LEU A 24 -11.19 1.26 1.04
CA LEU A 24 -11.90 1.28 -0.24
C LEU A 24 -12.32 -0.13 -0.70
N ALA A 25 -11.50 -1.15 -0.45
CA ALA A 25 -11.87 -2.54 -0.71
C ALA A 25 -13.13 -2.90 0.08
N ASN A 26 -13.11 -2.62 1.39
CA ASN A 26 -14.24 -2.95 2.27
C ASN A 26 -15.51 -2.19 1.91
N VAL A 27 -15.42 -0.92 1.51
CA VAL A 27 -16.58 -0.15 1.01
C VAL A 27 -17.13 -0.75 -0.30
N SER A 28 -16.26 -1.25 -1.17
CA SER A 28 -16.64 -1.83 -2.46
C SER A 28 -17.03 -3.31 -2.38
N ARG A 29 -17.00 -3.91 -1.19
CA ARG A 29 -17.24 -5.35 -0.95
C ARG A 29 -18.62 -5.79 -1.41
N GLU A 30 -19.63 -4.96 -1.16
CA GLU A 30 -21.03 -5.29 -1.46
C GLU A 30 -21.38 -5.08 -2.93
N ILE A 31 -20.65 -4.21 -3.62
CA ILE A 31 -20.94 -3.85 -5.01
C ILE A 31 -20.28 -4.85 -5.97
N ASN A 32 -19.01 -5.20 -5.74
CA ASN A 32 -18.25 -6.07 -6.64
C ASN A 32 -17.21 -6.89 -5.88
N SER A 33 -17.49 -8.18 -5.68
CA SER A 33 -16.56 -9.10 -5.01
C SER A 33 -15.21 -9.18 -5.71
N SER A 34 -15.17 -9.12 -7.04
CA SER A 34 -13.90 -9.11 -7.80
C SER A 34 -13.05 -7.87 -7.52
N VAL A 35 -13.67 -6.69 -7.41
CA VAL A 35 -12.99 -5.43 -7.09
C VAL A 35 -12.47 -5.47 -5.66
N TYR A 36 -13.25 -6.03 -4.73
CA TYR A 36 -12.83 -6.25 -3.34
C TYR A 36 -11.56 -7.09 -3.25
N TYR A 37 -11.53 -8.25 -3.91
CA TYR A 37 -10.34 -9.11 -3.88
C TYR A 37 -9.14 -8.46 -4.57
N ALA A 38 -9.34 -7.74 -5.68
CA ALA A 38 -8.27 -7.00 -6.34
C ALA A 38 -7.66 -5.91 -5.44
N LEU A 39 -8.50 -5.05 -4.82
CA LEU A 39 -8.01 -4.01 -3.91
C LEU A 39 -7.38 -4.57 -2.64
N LEU A 40 -7.87 -5.70 -2.12
CA LEU A 40 -7.25 -6.39 -1.00
C LEU A 40 -5.84 -6.83 -1.32
N ILE A 41 -5.64 -7.50 -2.46
CA ILE A 41 -4.32 -7.98 -2.89
C ILE A 41 -3.37 -6.78 -3.10
N VAL A 42 -3.85 -5.73 -3.77
CA VAL A 42 -3.05 -4.50 -3.98
C VAL A 42 -2.67 -3.87 -2.64
N GLY A 43 -3.63 -3.69 -1.73
CA GLY A 43 -3.39 -3.16 -0.39
C GLY A 43 -2.37 -3.98 0.39
N LEU A 44 -2.46 -5.31 0.32
CA LEU A 44 -1.54 -6.23 0.98
C LEU A 44 -0.11 -6.13 0.42
N VAL A 45 0.05 -6.11 -0.90
CA VAL A 45 1.37 -5.95 -1.53
C VAL A 45 2.01 -4.61 -1.13
N PHE A 46 1.24 -3.52 -1.15
CA PHE A 46 1.71 -2.20 -0.71
C PHE A 46 2.07 -2.17 0.78
N PHE A 47 1.33 -2.89 1.62
CA PHE A 47 1.62 -3.04 3.04
C PHE A 47 2.99 -3.68 3.28
N PHE A 48 3.23 -4.83 2.64
CA PHE A 48 4.49 -5.57 2.76
C PHE A 48 5.67 -4.79 2.17
N LEU A 49 5.50 -4.10 1.04
CA LEU A 49 6.53 -3.22 0.49
C LEU A 49 6.89 -2.07 1.45
N GLY A 50 5.90 -1.47 2.09
CA GLY A 50 6.11 -0.45 3.13
C GLY A 50 6.84 -1.00 4.37
N LEU A 51 6.52 -2.23 4.77
CA LEU A 51 7.21 -2.97 5.84
C LEU A 51 8.66 -3.26 5.51
N MET A 52 8.93 -3.86 4.36
CA MET A 52 10.30 -4.16 3.92
C MET A 52 11.16 -2.90 3.84
N ARG A 53 10.62 -1.79 3.31
CA ARG A 53 11.31 -0.50 3.29
C ARG A 53 11.65 0.02 4.68
N ARG A 54 10.74 -0.12 5.66
CA ARG A 54 10.99 0.26 7.05
C ARG A 54 12.09 -0.58 7.69
N ILE A 55 12.09 -1.89 7.44
CA ILE A 55 13.08 -2.82 7.98
C ILE A 55 14.47 -2.51 7.38
N ASN A 56 14.55 -2.29 6.08
CA ASN A 56 15.81 -1.90 5.41
C ASN A 56 16.34 -0.53 5.88
N GLN A 57 15.46 0.43 6.20
CA GLN A 57 15.90 1.72 6.77
C GLN A 57 16.38 1.62 8.22
N ARG A 58 15.96 0.59 8.98
CA ARG A 58 16.45 0.36 10.35
C ARG A 58 17.77 -0.41 10.42
N GLN A 59 18.12 -1.13 9.35
CA GLN A 59 19.36 -1.91 9.22
C GLN A 59 20.57 -1.07 8.76
N LYS A 60 20.40 0.23 8.54
CA LYS A 60 21.44 1.16 8.07
C LYS A 60 21.69 2.24 9.12
#